data_AF-A0A852EJA7-F1
#
_entry.id   AF-A0A852EJA7-F1
#
_cell.length_a   1.000
_cell.length_b   1.000
_cell.length_c   1.000
_cell.angle_alpha   90.00
_cell.angle_beta   90.00
_cell.angle_gamma   90.00
#
_symmetry.space_group_name_H-M   'P 1'
#
loop_
_entity.id
_entity.type
_entity.pdbx_description
1 polymer ?
#
loop_
_entity_poly.entity_id
_entity_poly.type
_entity_poly.pdbx_seq_one_letter_code
_entity_poly.pdbx_strand_id
1 'polypeptide(L)'
;QIRMMRKPGRADRTAVVVGTVTDDVRIQDVPKLKVCALRVTRGARTRILRAGGSILTFDQLAMATPKGKGTVLLSGPRKAREVYRHFGKAPGTPHSHTKPYVRSKGPKFERARGRRASRGYKN
;
A
#
# COMPACT_ATOMS: atom_id res chain seq x y z
N GLN A 1 -3.05 -7.14 2.14
CA GLN A 1 -4.52 -7.34 2.24
C GLN A 1 -4.89 -8.35 3.32
N ILE A 2 -4.06 -9.38 3.54
CA ILE A 2 -4.18 -10.38 4.61
C ILE A 2 -4.56 -9.76 5.97
N ARG A 3 -3.87 -8.69 6.40
CA ARG A 3 -4.14 -7.99 7.66
C ARG A 3 -5.58 -7.46 7.78
N MET A 4 -6.20 -7.02 6.67
CA MET A 4 -7.57 -6.50 6.68
C MET A 4 -8.63 -7.60 6.70
N MET A 5 -8.28 -8.81 6.27
CA MET A 5 -9.16 -9.98 6.27
C MET A 5 -9.16 -10.72 7.61
N ARG A 6 -8.13 -10.54 8.45
CA ARG A 6 -8.07 -11.08 9.82
C ARG A 6 -8.97 -10.33 10.83
N LYS A 7 -9.62 -9.23 10.45
CA LYS A 7 -10.49 -8.47 11.36
C LYS A 7 -11.77 -9.27 11.69
N PRO A 8 -12.35 -9.11 12.89
CA PRO A 8 -13.58 -9.81 13.27
C PRO A 8 -14.72 -9.49 12.29
N GLY A 9 -15.58 -10.48 12.04
CA GLY A 9 -16.72 -10.36 11.12
C GLY A 9 -16.38 -10.41 9.62
N ARG A 10 -15.12 -10.70 9.26
CA ARG A 10 -14.66 -10.80 7.86
C ARG A 10 -14.17 -12.19 7.46
N ALA A 11 -14.41 -13.19 8.30
CA ALA A 11 -14.24 -14.59 7.93
C ALA A 11 -15.09 -14.92 6.70
N ASP A 12 -14.55 -15.74 5.80
CA ASP A 12 -15.18 -16.25 4.58
C ASP A 12 -15.66 -15.22 3.54
N ARG A 13 -15.38 -13.94 3.76
CA ARG A 13 -15.70 -12.87 2.81
C ARG A 13 -14.71 -12.83 1.65
N THR A 14 -15.17 -12.36 0.50
CA THR A 14 -14.32 -12.14 -0.67
C THR A 14 -13.65 -10.77 -0.58
N ALA A 15 -12.32 -10.74 -0.60
CA ALA A 15 -11.54 -9.50 -0.67
C ALA A 15 -11.61 -8.95 -2.11
N VAL A 16 -12.17 -7.75 -2.29
CA VAL A 16 -12.32 -7.12 -3.61
C VAL A 16 -11.38 -5.93 -3.71
N VAL A 17 -10.57 -5.93 -4.77
CA VAL A 17 -9.56 -4.90 -5.01
C VAL A 17 -9.65 -4.44 -6.44
N VAL A 18 -10.07 -3.20 -6.64
CA VAL A 18 -10.01 -2.57 -7.97
C VAL A 18 -8.58 -2.10 -8.21
N GLY A 19 -7.73 -2.99 -8.70
CA GLY A 19 -6.31 -2.73 -8.93
C GLY A 19 -5.46 -3.99 -9.00
N THR A 20 -4.16 -3.82 -8.79
CA THR A 20 -3.18 -4.91 -8.82
C THR A 20 -2.90 -5.46 -7.42
N VAL A 21 -2.94 -6.78 -7.27
CA VAL A 21 -2.50 -7.51 -6.08
C VAL A 21 -1.05 -7.98 -6.25
N THR A 22 -0.16 -7.41 -5.44
CA THR A 22 1.27 -7.73 -5.43
C THR A 22 1.62 -8.74 -4.35
N ASP A 23 2.68 -9.51 -4.56
CA ASP A 23 3.23 -10.41 -3.55
C ASP A 23 3.96 -9.63 -2.46
N ASP A 24 3.85 -10.11 -1.22
CA ASP A 24 4.59 -9.59 -0.07
C ASP A 24 5.40 -10.74 0.55
N VAL A 25 6.67 -10.82 0.18
CA VAL A 25 7.61 -11.86 0.61
C VAL A 25 7.87 -11.85 2.13
N ARG A 26 7.54 -10.75 2.82
CA ARG A 26 7.73 -10.62 4.27
C ARG A 26 6.71 -11.41 5.07
N ILE A 27 5.57 -11.72 4.47
CA ILE A 27 4.57 -12.59 5.08
C ILE A 27 4.98 -14.01 4.73
N GLN A 28 5.04 -14.94 5.68
CA GLN A 28 5.37 -16.34 5.42
C GLN A 28 4.07 -17.12 5.15
N ASP A 29 3.18 -17.14 6.13
CA ASP A 29 1.92 -17.87 6.06
C ASP A 29 0.79 -17.04 5.44
N VAL A 30 0.26 -17.56 4.32
CA VAL A 30 -0.91 -16.99 3.65
C VAL A 30 -2.12 -17.85 4.01
N PRO A 31 -3.15 -17.29 4.67
CA PRO A 31 -4.37 -18.05 4.94
C PRO A 31 -5.15 -18.29 3.64
N LYS A 32 -6.11 -19.23 3.68
CA LYS A 32 -7.06 -19.44 2.59
C LYS A 32 -7.87 -18.16 2.35
N LEU A 33 -7.75 -17.59 1.16
CA LEU A 33 -8.37 -16.30 0.80
C LEU A 33 -9.15 -16.42 -0.50
N LYS A 34 -10.33 -15.80 -0.53
CA LYS A 34 -11.07 -15.52 -1.78
C LYS A 34 -10.77 -14.08 -2.18
N VAL A 35 -10.13 -13.88 -3.32
CA VAL A 35 -9.69 -12.55 -3.77
C VAL A 35 -10.23 -12.27 -5.17
N CYS A 36 -10.83 -11.09 -5.37
CA CYS A 36 -11.19 -10.56 -6.67
C CYS A 36 -10.31 -9.34 -6.99
N ALA A 37 -9.67 -9.33 -8.16
CA ALA A 37 -8.82 -8.21 -8.57
C ALA A 37 -8.76 -8.04 -10.10
N LEU A 38 -8.33 -6.86 -10.56
CA LEU A 38 -8.09 -6.61 -11.99
C LEU A 38 -6.82 -7.33 -12.47
N ARG A 39 -5.77 -7.32 -11.64
CA ARG A 39 -4.51 -8.00 -11.95
C ARG A 39 -3.92 -8.62 -10.69
N VAL A 40 -3.36 -9.82 -10.82
CA VAL A 40 -2.61 -10.47 -9.75
C VAL A 40 -1.22 -10.80 -10.28
N THR A 41 -0.18 -10.42 -9.53
CA THR A 41 1.20 -10.77 -9.87
C THR A 41 1.43 -12.28 -9.77
N ARG A 42 2.40 -12.83 -10.53
CA ARG A 42 2.69 -14.27 -10.56
C ARG A 42 2.99 -14.85 -9.17
N GLY A 43 3.79 -14.14 -8.37
CA GLY A 43 4.13 -14.54 -7.00
C GLY A 43 2.88 -14.62 -6.11
N ALA A 44 2.06 -13.55 -6.11
CA ALA A 44 0.82 -13.53 -5.33
C ALA A 44 -0.15 -14.63 -5.78
N ARG A 45 -0.29 -14.85 -7.09
CA ARG A 45 -1.15 -15.89 -7.66
C ARG A 45 -0.76 -17.28 -7.15
N THR A 46 0.53 -17.60 -7.25
CA THR A 46 1.07 -18.90 -6.83
C THR A 46 0.83 -19.13 -5.34
N ARG A 47 1.06 -18.11 -4.50
CA ARG A 47 0.91 -18.24 -3.04
C ARG A 47 -0.54 -18.36 -2.60
N ILE A 48 -1.46 -17.61 -3.21
CA ILE A 48 -2.89 -17.69 -2.90
C ILE A 48 -3.43 -19.09 -3.27
N LEU A 49 -3.07 -19.60 -4.45
CA LEU A 49 -3.52 -20.92 -4.89
C LEU A 49 -2.89 -22.04 -4.06
N ARG A 50 -1.60 -21.94 -3.69
CA ARG A 50 -0.93 -22.90 -2.79
C ARG A 50 -1.59 -22.95 -1.41
N ALA A 51 -2.11 -21.83 -0.91
CA ALA A 51 -2.87 -21.77 0.34
C ALA A 51 -4.32 -22.30 0.20
N GLY A 52 -4.70 -22.85 -0.97
CA GLY A 52 -6.06 -23.31 -1.26
C GLY A 52 -7.08 -22.17 -1.42
N GLY A 53 -6.60 -20.94 -1.63
CA GLY A 53 -7.44 -19.77 -1.92
C GLY A 53 -7.94 -19.74 -3.37
N SER A 54 -8.90 -18.86 -3.65
CA SER A 54 -9.43 -18.64 -4.99
C SER A 54 -9.16 -17.21 -5.46
N ILE A 55 -8.93 -17.08 -6.77
CA ILE A 55 -8.74 -15.80 -7.44
C ILE A 55 -9.86 -15.68 -8.46
N LEU A 56 -10.68 -14.64 -8.30
CA LEU A 56 -11.81 -14.33 -9.15
C LEU A 56 -11.49 -13.11 -10.01
N THR A 57 -12.03 -13.12 -11.23
CA THR A 57 -12.14 -11.92 -12.05
C THR A 57 -13.43 -11.16 -11.69
N PHE A 58 -13.55 -9.91 -12.15
CA PHE A 58 -14.71 -9.08 -11.82
C PHE A 58 -16.00 -9.57 -12.47
N ASP A 59 -15.93 -10.17 -13.65
CA ASP A 59 -17.05 -10.85 -14.31
C ASP A 59 -17.53 -12.06 -13.47
N GLN A 60 -16.60 -12.90 -12.99
CA GLN A 60 -16.93 -14.01 -12.09
C GLN A 60 -17.53 -13.54 -10.77
N LEU A 61 -17.03 -12.44 -10.20
CA LEU A 61 -17.58 -11.85 -8.99
C LEU A 61 -19.00 -11.32 -9.22
N ALA A 62 -19.25 -10.67 -10.37
CA ALA A 62 -20.57 -10.14 -10.71
C ALA A 62 -21.60 -11.26 -10.89
N MET A 63 -21.20 -12.39 -11.49
CA MET A 63 -22.05 -13.58 -11.61
C MET A 63 -22.33 -14.23 -10.25
N ALA A 64 -21.31 -14.37 -9.40
CA ALA A 64 -21.46 -15.02 -8.09
C ALA A 64 -22.20 -14.16 -7.07
N THR A 65 -21.96 -12.84 -7.07
CA THR A 65 -22.47 -11.90 -6.08
C THR A 65 -22.87 -10.57 -6.75
N PRO A 66 -23.98 -10.54 -7.51
CA PRO A 66 -24.37 -9.35 -8.28
C PRO A 66 -24.64 -8.12 -7.39
N LYS A 67 -25.11 -8.33 -6.16
CA LYS A 67 -25.34 -7.27 -5.17
C LYS A 67 -24.12 -6.99 -4.26
N GLY A 68 -22.98 -7.65 -4.49
CA GLY A 68 -21.76 -7.49 -3.68
C GLY A 68 -21.85 -7.99 -2.22
N LYS A 69 -22.87 -8.78 -1.87
CA LYS A 69 -23.02 -9.35 -0.52
C LYS A 69 -21.80 -10.23 -0.18
N GLY A 70 -21.34 -10.15 1.08
CA GLY A 70 -20.21 -10.95 1.55
C GLY A 70 -18.85 -10.53 0.99
N THR A 71 -18.74 -9.33 0.40
CA THR A 71 -17.47 -8.79 -0.08
C THR A 71 -16.87 -7.78 0.90
N VAL A 72 -15.55 -7.60 0.84
CA VAL A 72 -14.82 -6.56 1.55
C VAL A 72 -14.03 -5.76 0.51
N LEU A 73 -14.47 -4.55 0.22
CA LEU A 73 -13.76 -3.65 -0.67
C LEU A 73 -12.49 -3.11 0.02
N LEU A 74 -11.35 -3.26 -0.64
CA LEU A 74 -10.04 -2.83 -0.14
C LEU A 74 -9.40 -1.85 -1.10
N SER A 75 -8.78 -0.79 -0.55
CA SER A 75 -7.94 0.14 -1.30
C SER A 75 -6.49 0.06 -0.84
N GLY A 76 -5.57 0.15 -1.79
CA GLY A 76 -4.14 0.29 -1.48
C GLY A 76 -3.83 1.67 -0.86
N PRO A 77 -2.65 1.83 -0.23
CA PRO A 77 -2.25 3.10 0.36
C PRO A 77 -1.94 4.15 -0.72
N ARG A 78 -2.89 5.04 -1.01
CA ARG A 78 -2.78 6.05 -2.07
C ARG A 78 -1.64 7.05 -1.84
N LYS A 79 -1.40 7.45 -0.59
CA LYS A 79 -0.39 8.46 -0.20
C LYS A 79 1.01 7.88 0.06
N ALA A 80 1.24 6.60 -0.17
CA ALA A 80 2.56 5.98 0.02
C ALA A 80 3.56 6.29 -1.11
N ARG A 81 3.15 7.02 -2.16
CA ARG A 81 4.02 7.42 -3.29
C ARG A 81 5.02 8.49 -2.84
N GLU A 82 6.21 8.46 -3.43
CA GLU A 82 7.29 9.40 -3.11
C GLU A 82 6.89 10.87 -3.32
N VAL A 83 6.08 11.15 -4.34
CA VAL A 83 5.57 12.49 -4.64
C VAL A 83 4.87 13.12 -3.43
N TYR A 84 4.09 12.34 -2.67
CA TYR A 84 3.40 12.86 -1.48
C TYR A 84 4.34 13.22 -0.33
N ARG A 85 5.60 12.75 -0.32
CA ARG A 85 6.60 13.19 0.66
C ARG A 85 7.11 14.60 0.37
N HIS A 86 6.97 15.07 -0.86
CA HIS A 86 7.35 16.41 -1.30
C HIS A 86 6.19 17.41 -1.22
N PHE A 87 4.97 16.94 -0.97
CA PHE A 87 3.80 17.78 -0.80
C PHE A 87 3.66 18.28 0.64
N GLY A 88 2.95 19.39 0.82
CA GLY A 88 2.68 20.00 2.13
C GLY A 88 3.37 21.35 2.29
N LYS A 89 3.64 21.73 3.54
CA LYS A 89 4.34 22.98 3.86
C LYS A 89 5.73 22.98 3.22
N ALA A 90 6.22 24.14 2.79
CA ALA A 90 7.50 24.23 2.12
C ALA A 90 8.66 23.68 3.00
N PRO A 91 9.62 22.94 2.42
CA PRO A 91 10.81 22.51 3.14
C PRO A 91 11.58 23.73 3.66
N GLY A 92 11.59 23.92 4.98
CA GLY A 92 12.20 25.10 5.61
C GLY A 92 11.21 26.02 6.32
N THR A 93 9.91 25.73 6.33
CA THR A 93 9.03 26.32 7.35
C THR A 93 9.18 25.57 8.68
N PRO A 94 9.07 26.23 9.84
CA PRO A 94 9.12 25.56 11.14
C PRO A 94 8.15 24.37 11.22
N HIS A 95 8.60 23.27 11.83
CA HIS A 95 7.82 22.03 11.99
C HIS A 95 7.39 21.35 10.67
N SER A 96 8.04 21.67 9.54
CA SER A 96 7.83 20.95 8.29
C SER A 96 8.70 19.68 8.21
N HIS A 97 8.08 18.57 7.85
CA HIS A 97 8.77 17.30 7.55
C HIS A 97 8.78 16.97 6.05
N THR A 98 8.43 17.94 5.22
CA THR A 98 8.40 17.80 3.76
C THR A 98 9.80 17.54 3.23
N LYS A 99 9.93 16.49 2.42
CA LYS A 99 11.20 16.12 1.79
C LYS A 99 11.57 17.18 0.75
N PRO A 100 12.78 17.78 0.79
CA PRO A 100 13.23 18.69 -0.26
C PRO A 100 13.56 17.94 -1.55
N TYR A 101 13.43 18.63 -2.69
CA TYR A 101 13.89 18.12 -3.98
C TYR A 101 15.40 18.33 -4.11
N VAL A 102 16.17 17.26 -3.90
CA VAL A 102 17.64 17.27 -4.01
C VAL A 102 18.09 16.28 -5.08
N ARG A 103 19.12 16.65 -5.86
CA ARG A 103 19.69 15.79 -6.92
C ARG A 103 20.36 14.54 -6.36
N SER A 104 20.98 14.65 -5.19
CA SER A 104 21.71 13.56 -4.54
C SER A 104 21.59 13.68 -3.02
N LYS A 105 21.83 12.58 -2.31
CA LYS A 105 21.78 12.53 -0.85
C LYS A 105 23.20 12.40 -0.30
N GLY A 106 23.62 13.35 0.52
CA GLY A 106 24.95 13.32 1.14
C GLY A 106 25.24 14.56 1.98
N PRO A 107 26.39 14.61 2.70
CA PRO A 107 26.72 15.72 3.60
C PRO A 107 26.75 17.09 2.92
N LYS A 108 27.10 17.13 1.62
CA LYS A 108 27.23 18.35 0.80
C LYS A 108 25.90 18.81 0.16
N PHE A 109 24.81 18.07 0.33
CA PHE A 109 23.52 18.37 -0.31
C PHE A 109 22.47 18.77 0.73
N GLU A 110 22.16 20.08 0.80
CA GLU A 110 21.09 20.68 1.63
C GLU A 110 21.03 20.21 3.11
N ARG A 111 22.19 20.06 3.75
CA ARG A 111 22.31 19.65 5.16
C ARG A 111 22.97 20.69 6.06
N ALA A 112 23.35 21.85 5.54
CA ALA A 112 24.11 22.88 6.26
C ALA A 112 23.17 23.92 6.92
N ARG A 113 23.25 25.19 6.50
CA ARG A 113 22.45 26.29 7.03
C ARG A 113 20.95 25.99 6.95
N GLY A 114 20.19 26.31 7.99
CA GLY A 114 18.74 26.09 8.07
C GLY A 114 18.32 24.67 8.50
N ARG A 115 19.25 23.72 8.60
CA ARG A 115 18.98 22.33 9.05
C ARG A 115 19.61 21.95 10.38
N ARG A 116 20.55 22.76 10.88
CA ARG A 116 21.28 22.50 12.13
C ARG A 116 21.59 23.81 12.86
N ALA A 117 21.53 23.78 14.19
CA ALA A 117 21.70 24.98 15.02
C ALA A 117 23.10 25.60 14.86
N SER A 118 24.13 24.79 14.61
CA SER A 118 25.52 25.27 14.45
C SER A 118 25.80 26.08 13.18
N ARG A 119 24.83 26.23 12.26
CA ARG A 119 24.99 26.97 11.00
C ARG A 119 23.81 27.92 10.81
N GLY A 120 23.88 29.09 11.45
CA GLY A 120 22.92 30.19 11.31
C GLY A 120 21.61 29.98 12.08
N TYR A 121 20.81 28.99 11.69
CA TYR A 121 19.54 28.68 12.35
C TYR A 121 19.09 27.25 12.02
N LYS A 122 18.14 26.73 12.82
CA LYS A 122 17.48 25.44 12.60
C LYS A 122 15.97 25.65 12.57
N ASN A 123 15.36 25.28 11.45
CA ASN A 123 13.90 25.21 11.30
C ASN A 123 13.32 23.88 11.78
#